data_AF-A0A4R2LG75-F1
#
_entry.id   AF-A0A4R2LG75-F1
#
_cell.length_a   1.000
_cell.length_b   1.000
_cell.length_c   1.000
_cell.angle_alpha   90.00
_cell.angle_beta   90.00
_cell.angle_gamma   90.00
#
_symmetry.space_group_name_H-M   'P 1'
#
loop_
_entity.id
_entity.type
_entity.pdbx_description
1 polymer ?
#
loop_
_entity_poly.entity_id
_entity_poly.type
_entity_poly.pdbx_seq_one_letter_code
_entity_poly.pdbx_strand_id
1 'polypeptide(L)'
;MTGVVRWAFAGLLAVLAFGLASVVLQIPGTGSALRSQVMAQLPQSGVDHAVTAVLLNFRGYDTFLELVVLLLALFGAWGLSDSIDEAPLDTDIDVLTELVAFLVPVLIVVAAYLLWVGAYSPGGAFQGGAVLAGAGVLLSLCDPGWRSRRVERIGEVLLVPGVLVFLLVGLASMLLGGQFLEYPRDMAGSLILLVEGFAMLSIAVTLHTLFAGTPRFGGGA
;
A
#
# COMPACT_ATOMS: atom_id res chain seq x y z
N MET A 1 -12.88 8.81 -25.75
CA MET A 1 -11.62 9.58 -25.99
C MET A 1 -11.44 9.79 -27.48
N THR A 2 -11.19 11.01 -27.93
CA THR A 2 -10.94 11.32 -29.36
C THR A 2 -9.62 10.70 -29.83
N GLY A 3 -9.45 10.48 -31.13
CA GLY A 3 -8.23 9.90 -31.70
C GLY A 3 -6.96 10.70 -31.35
N VAL A 4 -7.07 12.03 -31.26
CA VAL A 4 -5.98 12.93 -30.88
C VAL A 4 -5.49 12.68 -29.45
N VAL A 5 -6.41 12.51 -28.50
CA VAL A 5 -6.07 12.23 -27.09
C VAL A 5 -5.37 10.88 -26.96
N ARG A 6 -5.81 9.87 -27.71
CA ARG A 6 -5.15 8.54 -27.71
C ARG A 6 -3.72 8.59 -28.23
N TRP A 7 -3.47 9.32 -29.33
CA TRP A 7 -2.13 9.46 -29.88
C TRP A 7 -1.22 10.32 -29.01
N ALA A 8 -1.73 11.40 -28.42
CA ALA A 8 -0.98 12.20 -27.46
C ALA A 8 -0.58 11.38 -26.22
N PHE A 9 -1.51 10.57 -25.70
CA PHE A 9 -1.24 9.68 -24.58
C PHE A 9 -0.23 8.58 -24.93
N ALA A 10 -0.36 7.94 -26.10
CA ALA A 10 0.61 6.95 -26.57
C ALA A 10 2.00 7.56 -26.76
N GLY A 11 2.08 8.79 -27.30
CA GLY A 11 3.33 9.54 -27.41
C GLY A 11 3.97 9.83 -26.05
N LEU A 12 3.16 10.28 -25.07
CA LEU A 12 3.63 10.50 -23.70
C LEU A 12 4.19 9.22 -23.07
N LEU A 13 3.46 8.11 -23.18
CA LEU A 13 3.91 6.81 -22.66
C LEU A 13 5.20 6.34 -23.33
N ALA A 14 5.34 6.54 -24.64
CA ALA A 14 6.55 6.19 -25.36
C ALA A 14 7.76 7.03 -24.92
N VAL A 15 7.58 8.33 -24.72
CA VAL A 15 8.62 9.23 -24.21
C VAL A 15 9.03 8.84 -22.79
N LEU A 16 8.06 8.56 -21.91
CA LEU A 16 8.33 8.11 -20.53
C LEU A 16 9.07 6.77 -20.54
N ALA A 17 8.62 5.80 -21.33
CA ALA A 17 9.25 4.48 -21.43
C ALA A 17 10.69 4.59 -21.97
N PHE A 18 10.91 5.42 -23.00
CA PHE A 18 12.25 5.66 -23.53
C PHE A 18 13.16 6.38 -22.52
N GLY A 19 12.62 7.39 -21.81
CA GLY A 19 13.32 8.08 -20.73
C GLY A 19 13.76 7.10 -19.64
N LEU A 20 12.83 6.27 -19.14
CA LEU A 20 13.12 5.23 -18.15
C LEU A 20 14.16 4.22 -18.66
N ALA A 21 13.99 3.70 -19.88
CA ALA A 21 14.93 2.76 -20.47
C ALA A 21 16.34 3.37 -20.60
N SER A 22 16.45 4.63 -21.02
CA SER A 22 17.74 5.32 -21.15
C SER A 22 18.41 5.53 -19.79
N VAL A 23 17.66 5.90 -18.76
CA VAL A 23 18.18 6.00 -17.38
C VAL A 23 18.67 4.63 -16.91
N VAL A 24 17.88 3.56 -17.10
CA VAL A 24 18.25 2.19 -16.67
C VAL A 24 19.53 1.72 -17.35
N LEU A 25 19.69 1.97 -18.65
CA LEU A 25 20.89 1.61 -19.40
C LEU A 25 22.15 2.41 -18.99
N GLN A 26 21.97 3.57 -18.36
CA GLN A 26 23.05 4.42 -17.88
C GLN A 26 23.39 4.18 -16.41
N ILE A 27 22.67 3.31 -15.69
CA ILE A 27 22.97 2.98 -14.29
C ILE A 27 24.39 2.41 -14.24
N PRO A 28 25.35 3.10 -13.58
CA PRO A 28 26.70 2.58 -13.42
C PRO A 28 26.65 1.24 -12.68
N GLY A 29 27.52 0.29 -13.06
CA GLY A 29 27.58 -1.06 -12.46
C GLY A 29 28.08 -1.11 -11.01
N THR A 30 27.66 -0.20 -10.14
CA THR A 30 28.17 0.05 -8.78
C THR A 30 27.21 -0.38 -7.69
N GLY A 31 26.56 -1.54 -7.84
CA GLY A 31 25.68 -2.11 -6.79
C GLY A 31 26.37 -2.27 -5.43
N SER A 32 27.70 -2.43 -5.40
CA SER A 32 28.50 -2.50 -4.16
C SER A 32 28.65 -1.15 -3.45
N ALA A 33 28.69 -0.03 -4.18
CA ALA A 33 28.90 1.29 -3.60
C ALA A 33 27.68 1.77 -2.80
N LEU A 34 26.47 1.60 -3.34
CA LEU A 34 25.21 1.93 -2.65
C LEU A 34 25.03 1.14 -1.37
N ARG A 35 25.31 -0.17 -1.39
CA ARG A 35 25.26 -1.00 -0.18
C ARG A 35 26.22 -0.46 0.88
N SER A 36 27.46 -0.13 0.52
CA SER A 36 28.42 0.43 1.48
C SER A 36 27.98 1.78 2.05
N GLN A 37 27.36 2.65 1.25
CA GLN A 37 26.82 3.92 1.71
C GLN A 37 25.65 3.74 2.69
N VAL A 38 24.72 2.84 2.38
CA VAL A 38 23.60 2.51 3.28
C VAL A 38 24.13 1.95 4.59
N MET A 39 25.08 1.02 4.57
CA MET A 39 25.67 0.46 5.80
C MET A 39 26.39 1.54 6.63
N ALA A 40 27.08 2.49 5.99
CA ALA A 40 27.77 3.57 6.68
C ALA A 40 26.80 4.58 7.34
N GLN A 41 25.62 4.77 6.76
CA GLN A 41 24.61 5.71 7.26
C GLN A 41 23.55 5.05 8.17
N LEU A 42 23.48 3.72 8.20
CA LEU A 42 22.50 2.96 8.99
C LEU A 42 22.44 3.39 10.47
N PRO A 43 23.57 3.61 11.19
CA PRO A 43 23.52 4.06 12.58
C PRO A 43 22.84 5.43 12.78
N GLN A 44 22.73 6.23 11.72
CA GLN A 44 22.06 7.53 11.77
C GLN A 44 20.55 7.45 11.55
N SER A 45 20.04 6.32 11.04
CA SER A 45 18.64 6.14 10.69
C SER A 45 17.72 5.87 11.89
N GLY A 46 18.29 5.46 13.03
CA GLY A 46 17.53 5.06 14.22
C GLY A 46 16.77 3.73 14.08
N VAL A 47 17.12 2.91 13.08
CA VAL A 47 16.62 1.54 12.91
C VAL A 47 17.77 0.57 12.63
N ASP A 48 17.57 -0.71 12.97
CA ASP A 48 18.61 -1.74 12.86
C ASP A 48 18.69 -2.41 11.47
N HIS A 49 17.59 -2.36 10.70
CA HIS A 49 17.49 -3.07 9.43
C HIS A 49 17.62 -2.14 8.21
N ALA A 50 18.53 -2.51 7.31
CA ALA A 50 18.92 -1.68 6.18
C ALA A 50 17.81 -1.41 5.17
N VAL A 51 16.95 -2.41 4.88
CA VAL A 51 15.86 -2.23 3.91
C VAL A 51 14.84 -1.23 4.45
N THR A 52 14.51 -1.32 5.74
CA THR A 52 13.58 -0.43 6.44
C THR A 52 14.14 0.99 6.49
N ALA A 53 15.44 1.14 6.79
CA ALA A 53 16.12 2.42 6.72
C ALA A 53 16.05 3.03 5.32
N VAL A 54 16.26 2.23 4.26
CA VAL A 54 16.17 2.73 2.88
C VAL A 54 14.74 3.14 2.55
N LEU A 55 13.74 2.28 2.78
CA LEU A 55 12.37 2.53 2.33
C LEU A 55 11.66 3.63 3.12
N LEU A 56 11.90 3.72 4.44
CA LEU A 56 11.10 4.58 5.31
C LEU A 56 11.86 5.74 5.93
N ASN A 57 13.20 5.72 5.89
CA ASN A 57 14.03 6.85 6.33
C ASN A 57 14.67 7.55 5.12
N PHE A 58 15.69 6.96 4.49
CA PHE A 58 16.46 7.61 3.42
C PHE A 58 15.62 7.91 2.17
N ARG A 59 14.68 7.03 1.82
CA ARG A 59 13.77 7.18 0.67
C ARG A 59 12.31 7.15 1.13
N GLY A 60 12.02 7.71 2.31
CA GLY A 60 10.66 7.78 2.85
C GLY A 60 9.64 8.43 1.90
N TYR A 61 10.09 9.36 1.04
CA TYR A 61 9.26 9.94 -0.01
C TYR A 61 8.73 8.92 -1.02
N ASP A 62 9.53 7.91 -1.37
CA ASP A 62 9.12 6.91 -2.35
C ASP A 62 7.95 6.10 -1.78
N THR A 63 8.09 5.59 -0.56
CA THR A 63 7.03 4.83 0.10
C THR A 63 5.78 5.69 0.36
N PHE A 64 5.96 6.96 0.72
CA PHE A 64 4.84 7.91 0.86
C PHE A 64 4.08 8.07 -0.46
N LEU A 65 4.81 8.32 -1.56
CA LEU A 65 4.21 8.52 -2.87
C LEU A 65 3.65 7.22 -3.46
N GLU A 66 4.20 6.05 -3.13
CA GLU A 66 3.61 4.75 -3.46
C GLU A 66 2.19 4.62 -2.87
N LEU A 67 1.98 5.00 -1.61
CA LEU A 67 0.64 5.03 -1.00
C LEU A 67 -0.29 6.02 -1.70
N VAL A 68 0.21 7.21 -2.04
CA VAL A 68 -0.57 8.21 -2.78
C VAL A 68 -0.96 7.68 -4.15
N VAL A 69 -0.04 7.07 -4.89
CA VAL A 69 -0.29 6.47 -6.21
C VAL A 69 -1.30 5.33 -6.10
N LEU A 70 -1.20 4.48 -5.07
CA LEU A 70 -2.16 3.41 -4.83
C LEU A 70 -3.57 3.95 -4.58
N LEU A 71 -3.71 5.03 -3.79
CA LEU A 71 -4.98 5.70 -3.54
C LEU A 71 -5.53 6.36 -4.81
N LEU A 72 -4.67 7.01 -5.61
CA LEU A 72 -5.05 7.57 -6.90
C LEU A 72 -5.51 6.49 -7.89
N ALA A 73 -4.88 5.31 -7.87
CA ALA A 73 -5.29 4.18 -8.69
C ALA A 73 -6.70 3.70 -8.31
N LEU A 74 -7.02 3.63 -7.01
CA LEU A 74 -8.37 3.33 -6.53
C LEU A 74 -9.39 4.36 -7.01
N PHE A 75 -9.13 5.66 -6.81
CA PHE A 75 -10.05 6.71 -7.27
C PHE A 75 -10.20 6.75 -8.78
N GLY A 76 -9.12 6.47 -9.52
CA GLY A 76 -9.16 6.32 -10.97
C GLY A 76 -10.04 5.15 -11.41
N ALA A 77 -9.89 3.99 -10.77
CA ALA A 77 -10.74 2.83 -11.01
C ALA A 77 -12.21 3.13 -10.70
N TRP A 78 -12.48 3.85 -9.60
CA TRP A 78 -13.84 4.26 -9.26
C TRP A 78 -14.45 5.25 -10.24
N GLY A 79 -13.66 6.18 -10.77
CA GLY A 79 -14.14 7.12 -11.78
C GLY A 79 -14.40 6.50 -13.16
N LEU A 80 -13.87 5.31 -13.41
CA LEU A 80 -14.00 4.59 -14.70
C LEU A 80 -15.01 3.44 -14.66
N SER A 81 -15.30 2.91 -13.48
CA SER A 81 -16.22 1.78 -13.35
C SER A 81 -17.66 2.25 -13.34
N ASP A 82 -18.46 1.73 -14.27
CA ASP A 82 -19.90 1.69 -14.08
C ASP A 82 -20.20 0.85 -12.83
N SER A 83 -21.29 1.16 -12.12
CA SER A 83 -21.75 0.34 -11.01
C SER A 83 -22.04 -1.08 -11.53
N ILE A 84 -21.19 -2.04 -11.19
CA ILE A 84 -21.39 -3.44 -11.58
C ILE A 84 -22.44 -4.01 -10.62
N ASP A 85 -23.60 -4.39 -11.17
CA ASP A 85 -24.53 -5.24 -10.44
C ASP A 85 -23.88 -6.62 -10.30
N GLU A 86 -23.43 -6.94 -9.09
CA GLU A 86 -22.91 -8.27 -8.80
C GLU A 86 -24.01 -9.29 -8.96
N ALA A 87 -23.82 -10.23 -9.90
CA ALA A 87 -24.60 -11.45 -9.91
C ALA A 87 -24.34 -12.18 -8.59
N PRO A 88 -25.39 -12.65 -7.89
CA PRO A 88 -25.19 -13.48 -6.70
C PRO A 88 -24.32 -14.67 -7.06
N LEU A 89 -23.18 -14.82 -6.40
CA LEU A 89 -22.41 -16.04 -6.47
C LEU A 89 -23.13 -17.08 -5.60
N ASP A 90 -23.92 -17.95 -6.24
CA ASP A 90 -24.55 -19.09 -5.60
C ASP A 90 -23.47 -20.11 -5.23
N THR A 91 -22.88 -19.93 -4.05
CA THR A 91 -21.69 -20.69 -3.61
C THR A 91 -21.95 -21.33 -2.26
N ASP A 92 -22.94 -22.22 -2.20
CA ASP A 92 -23.02 -23.25 -1.14
C ASP A 92 -21.89 -24.28 -1.37
N ILE A 93 -20.64 -23.86 -1.19
CA ILE A 93 -19.47 -24.74 -1.20
C ILE A 93 -18.93 -24.80 0.23
N ASP A 94 -19.49 -25.70 1.03
CA ASP A 94 -19.15 -25.89 2.45
C ASP A 94 -17.64 -26.00 2.70
N VAL A 95 -16.93 -26.72 1.83
CA VAL A 95 -15.48 -26.93 1.94
C VAL A 95 -14.68 -25.63 1.80
N LEU A 96 -15.12 -24.73 0.91
CA LEU A 96 -14.45 -23.44 0.70
C LEU A 96 -14.64 -22.55 1.91
N THR A 97 -15.86 -22.50 2.45
CA THR A 97 -16.19 -21.72 3.65
C THR A 97 -15.40 -22.19 4.87
N GLU A 98 -15.31 -23.51 5.10
CA GLU A 98 -14.51 -24.06 6.20
C GLU A 98 -13.01 -23.76 6.03
N LEU A 99 -12.48 -23.90 4.81
CA LEU A 99 -11.08 -23.59 4.52
C LEU A 99 -10.77 -22.11 4.77
N VAL A 100 -11.65 -21.19 4.33
CA VAL A 100 -11.46 -19.75 4.52
C VAL A 100 -11.60 -19.35 5.99
N ALA A 101 -12.53 -19.97 6.74
CA ALA A 101 -12.64 -19.76 8.18
C ALA A 101 -11.36 -20.14 8.94
N PHE A 102 -10.62 -21.14 8.46
CA PHE A 102 -9.31 -21.50 9.00
C PHE A 102 -8.17 -20.60 8.48
N LEU A 103 -8.13 -20.30 7.18
CA LEU A 103 -7.04 -19.56 6.55
C LEU A 103 -7.01 -18.08 6.97
N VAL A 104 -8.16 -17.42 7.11
CA VAL A 104 -8.21 -15.97 7.39
C VAL A 104 -7.50 -15.61 8.70
N PRO A 105 -7.74 -16.27 9.85
CA PRO A 105 -6.97 -16.03 11.07
C PRO A 105 -5.47 -16.22 10.87
N VAL A 106 -5.06 -17.25 10.13
CA VAL A 106 -3.63 -17.52 9.83
C VAL A 106 -3.05 -16.38 9.01
N LEU A 107 -3.74 -15.91 7.96
CA LEU A 107 -3.30 -14.80 7.13
C LEU A 107 -3.18 -13.49 7.92
N ILE A 108 -4.09 -13.22 8.85
CA ILE A 108 -4.01 -12.05 9.74
C ILE A 108 -2.75 -12.13 10.62
N VAL A 109 -2.47 -13.29 11.21
CA VAL A 109 -1.25 -13.50 12.01
C VAL A 109 0.00 -13.35 11.15
N VAL A 110 -0.01 -13.90 9.94
CA VAL A 110 1.11 -13.76 8.98
C VAL A 110 1.32 -12.29 8.62
N ALA A 111 0.26 -11.52 8.36
CA ALA A 111 0.39 -10.10 8.05
C ALA A 111 0.96 -9.29 9.23
N ALA A 112 0.48 -9.55 10.45
CA ALA A 112 1.02 -8.93 11.66
C ALA A 112 2.50 -9.30 11.88
N TYR A 113 2.85 -10.56 11.61
CA TYR A 113 4.24 -11.02 11.65
C TYR A 113 5.09 -10.33 10.58
N LEU A 114 4.61 -10.17 9.35
CA LEU A 114 5.33 -9.48 8.29
C LEU A 114 5.59 -8.01 8.63
N LEU A 115 4.62 -7.34 9.24
CA LEU A 115 4.80 -5.97 9.75
C LEU A 115 5.88 -5.93 10.83
N TRP A 116 5.78 -6.81 11.83
CA TRP A 116 6.72 -6.86 12.95
C TRP A 116 8.15 -7.24 12.52
N VAL A 117 8.29 -8.29 11.71
CA VAL A 117 9.59 -8.76 11.22
C VAL A 117 10.23 -7.76 10.27
N GLY A 118 9.44 -6.89 9.64
CA GLY A 118 9.90 -5.79 8.79
C GLY A 118 10.88 -4.84 9.49
N ALA A 119 10.85 -4.75 10.82
CA ALA A 119 11.84 -3.99 11.58
C ALA A 119 13.25 -4.63 11.57
N TYR A 120 13.36 -5.93 11.26
CA TYR A 120 14.58 -6.74 11.42
C TYR A 120 14.98 -7.55 10.17
N SER A 121 14.06 -7.76 9.22
CA SER A 121 14.20 -8.66 8.08
C SER A 121 13.34 -8.16 6.91
N PRO A 122 13.44 -8.72 5.68
CA PRO A 122 12.48 -8.44 4.62
C PRO A 122 11.04 -8.71 5.08
N GLY A 123 10.19 -7.70 4.96
CA GLY A 123 8.83 -7.65 5.50
C GLY A 123 8.22 -6.28 5.25
N GLY A 124 7.29 -5.86 6.12
CA GLY A 124 6.78 -4.49 6.18
C GLY A 124 5.34 -4.33 5.69
N ALA A 125 4.89 -3.06 5.71
CA ALA A 125 3.50 -2.69 5.50
C ALA A 125 2.88 -3.18 4.18
N PHE A 126 3.61 -3.11 3.07
CA PHE A 126 3.10 -3.54 1.76
C PHE A 126 2.83 -5.04 1.68
N GLN A 127 3.78 -5.85 2.16
CA GLN A 127 3.64 -7.29 2.12
C GLN A 127 2.53 -7.75 3.06
N GLY A 128 2.49 -7.23 4.29
CA GLY A 128 1.41 -7.51 5.23
C GLY A 128 0.05 -7.03 4.71
N GLY A 129 0.01 -5.85 4.10
CA GLY A 129 -1.20 -5.27 3.52
C GLY A 129 -1.75 -6.11 2.37
N ALA A 130 -0.89 -6.61 1.48
CA ALA A 130 -1.30 -7.52 0.41
C ALA A 130 -1.85 -8.86 0.94
N VAL A 131 -1.25 -9.41 2.00
CA VAL A 131 -1.75 -10.62 2.67
C VAL A 131 -3.13 -10.39 3.30
N LEU A 132 -3.32 -9.25 3.99
CA LEU A 132 -4.62 -8.87 4.55
C LEU A 132 -5.68 -8.63 3.46
N ALA A 133 -5.29 -7.99 2.35
CA ALA A 133 -6.17 -7.82 1.20
C ALA A 133 -6.62 -9.18 0.66
N GLY A 134 -5.70 -10.14 0.52
CA GLY A 134 -6.00 -11.52 0.12
C GLY A 134 -6.99 -12.20 1.07
N ALA A 135 -6.82 -12.02 2.38
CA ALA A 135 -7.80 -12.52 3.36
C ALA A 135 -9.19 -11.87 3.16
N GLY A 136 -9.25 -10.56 2.92
CA GLY A 136 -10.50 -9.86 2.60
C GLY A 136 -11.15 -10.34 1.31
N VAL A 137 -10.35 -10.65 0.28
CA VAL A 137 -10.83 -11.22 -0.99
C VAL A 137 -11.43 -12.60 -0.78
N LEU A 138 -10.76 -13.47 -0.03
CA LEU A 138 -11.28 -14.80 0.31
C LEU A 138 -12.62 -14.72 1.04
N LEU A 139 -12.76 -13.79 2.00
CA LEU A 139 -14.03 -13.56 2.69
C LEU A 139 -15.12 -13.05 1.74
N SER A 140 -14.80 -12.10 0.85
CA SER A 140 -15.74 -11.61 -0.17
C SER A 140 -16.21 -12.68 -1.15
N LEU A 141 -15.39 -13.72 -1.40
CA LEU A 141 -15.74 -14.83 -2.28
C LEU A 141 -16.62 -15.90 -1.58
N CYS A 142 -16.55 -16.02 -0.25
CA CYS A 142 -17.30 -17.04 0.50
C CYS A 142 -18.63 -16.54 1.04
N ASP A 143 -18.68 -15.27 1.45
CA ASP A 143 -19.88 -14.69 2.06
C ASP A 143 -20.26 -13.39 1.33
N PRO A 144 -21.34 -13.40 0.53
CA PRO A 144 -21.90 -12.19 -0.06
C PRO A 144 -22.25 -11.11 0.98
N GLY A 145 -22.55 -11.52 2.23
CA GLY A 145 -22.80 -10.67 3.39
C GLY A 145 -21.55 -10.01 3.97
N TRP A 146 -20.33 -10.49 3.66
CA TRP A 146 -19.07 -9.82 4.03
C TRP A 146 -18.97 -8.43 3.39
N ARG A 147 -19.64 -8.22 2.25
CA ARG A 147 -19.84 -6.90 1.62
C ARG A 147 -20.96 -6.10 2.26
N SER A 148 -21.25 -6.34 3.54
CA SER A 148 -22.23 -5.53 4.27
C SER A 148 -21.81 -4.05 4.28
N ARG A 149 -22.80 -3.15 4.25
CA ARG A 149 -22.57 -1.69 4.34
C ARG A 149 -21.71 -1.26 5.53
N ARG A 150 -21.65 -2.06 6.60
CA ARG A 150 -20.82 -1.79 7.78
C ARG A 150 -19.34 -2.01 7.49
N VAL A 151 -19.00 -3.14 6.84
CA VAL A 151 -17.62 -3.48 6.48
C VAL A 151 -17.10 -2.49 5.44
N GLU A 152 -17.92 -2.15 4.44
CA GLU A 152 -17.59 -1.14 3.42
C GLU A 152 -17.29 0.22 4.06
N ARG A 153 -18.15 0.71 4.96
CA ARG A 153 -17.95 1.99 5.65
C ARG A 153 -16.69 2.01 6.51
N ILE A 154 -16.37 0.91 7.19
CA ILE A 154 -15.12 0.80 7.95
C ILE A 154 -13.92 0.83 7.00
N GLY A 155 -14.02 0.16 5.85
CA GLY A 155 -13.04 0.22 4.78
C GLY A 155 -12.80 1.65 4.29
N GLU A 156 -13.85 2.38 3.93
CA GLU A 156 -13.74 3.76 3.45
C GLU A 156 -12.97 4.67 4.43
N VAL A 157 -13.21 4.52 5.74
CA VAL A 157 -12.50 5.27 6.78
C VAL A 157 -11.01 4.87 6.87
N LEU A 158 -10.68 3.62 6.55
CA LEU A 158 -9.31 3.08 6.59
C LEU A 158 -8.49 3.33 5.32
N LEU A 159 -9.09 3.87 4.24
CA LEU A 159 -8.36 4.19 3.00
C LEU A 159 -7.30 5.29 3.16
N VAL A 160 -7.64 6.34 3.90
CA VAL A 160 -6.85 7.58 4.00
C VAL A 160 -5.82 7.61 5.15
N PRO A 161 -6.03 6.97 6.31
CA PRO A 161 -5.15 7.07 7.47
C PRO A 161 -3.66 6.80 7.19
N GLY A 162 -3.31 5.83 6.34
CA GLY A 162 -1.92 5.55 5.99
C GLY A 162 -1.21 6.77 5.38
N VAL A 163 -1.82 7.40 4.37
CA VAL A 163 -1.29 8.63 3.75
C VAL A 163 -1.29 9.79 4.73
N LEU A 164 -2.36 9.93 5.52
CA LEU A 164 -2.51 11.03 6.47
C LEU A 164 -1.46 10.96 7.59
N VAL A 165 -1.24 9.79 8.18
CA VAL A 165 -0.25 9.59 9.24
C VAL A 165 1.15 9.84 8.69
N PHE A 166 1.47 9.36 7.49
CA PHE A 166 2.75 9.64 6.83
C PHE A 166 2.98 11.15 6.66
N LEU A 167 1.96 11.87 6.17
CA LEU A 167 2.00 13.32 6.00
C LEU A 167 2.16 14.06 7.33
N LEU A 168 1.36 13.70 8.35
CA LEU A 168 1.39 14.34 9.66
C LEU A 168 2.72 14.12 10.38
N VAL A 169 3.28 12.91 10.32
CA VAL A 169 4.60 12.61 10.90
C VAL A 169 5.69 13.42 10.18
N GLY A 170 5.66 13.48 8.85
CA GLY A 170 6.61 14.29 8.09
C GLY A 170 6.50 15.79 8.37
N LEU A 171 5.29 16.33 8.49
CA LEU A 171 5.05 17.73 8.88
C LEU A 171 5.49 18.00 10.33
N ALA A 172 5.26 17.07 11.25
CA ALA A 172 5.71 17.18 12.63
C ALA A 172 7.24 17.24 12.72
N SER A 173 7.97 16.43 11.94
CA SER A 173 9.43 16.53 11.83
C SER A 173 9.90 17.93 11.40
N MET A 174 9.20 18.56 10.44
CA MET A 174 9.51 19.92 10.02
C MET A 174 9.24 20.97 11.10
N LEU A 175 8.14 20.83 11.85
CA LEU A 175 7.80 21.73 12.95
C LEU A 175 8.82 21.67 14.09
N LEU A 176 9.48 20.53 14.26
CA LEU A 176 10.58 20.32 15.22
C LEU A 176 11.94 20.80 14.71
N GLY A 177 12.00 21.40 13.51
CA GLY A 177 13.22 21.98 12.92
C GLY A 177 14.02 21.04 12.01
N GLY A 178 13.52 19.84 11.73
CA GLY A 178 14.11 18.91 10.75
C GLY A 178 13.57 19.11 9.33
N GLN A 179 14.00 18.24 8.42
CA GLN A 179 13.39 18.10 7.09
C GLN A 179 12.14 17.21 7.15
N PHE A 180 11.31 17.26 6.10
CA PHE A 180 10.13 16.38 6.00
C PHE A 180 10.59 14.92 6.02
N LEU A 181 10.02 14.14 6.95
CA LEU A 181 10.37 12.74 7.25
C LEU A 181 11.80 12.52 7.77
N GLU A 182 12.44 13.58 8.29
CA GLU A 182 13.63 13.42 9.10
C GLU A 182 13.21 13.04 10.53
N TYR A 183 13.30 11.74 10.84
CA TYR A 183 12.90 11.24 12.16
C TYR A 183 13.98 11.53 13.22
N PRO A 184 13.60 11.96 14.43
CA PRO A 184 14.51 11.95 15.57
C PRO A 184 15.01 10.52 15.82
N ARG A 185 16.33 10.34 15.93
CA ARG A 185 16.96 9.01 15.99
C ARG A 185 16.36 8.10 17.07
N ASP A 186 16.11 8.64 18.25
CA ASP A 186 15.59 7.88 19.40
C ASP A 186 14.12 7.43 19.22
N MET A 187 13.39 8.07 18.31
CA MET A 187 11.97 7.80 18.05
C MET A 187 11.73 7.18 16.67
N ALA A 188 12.75 7.07 15.82
CA ALA A 188 12.62 6.69 14.43
C ALA A 188 11.92 5.34 14.27
N GLY A 189 12.37 4.30 14.97
CA GLY A 189 11.74 2.98 14.90
C GLY A 189 10.26 2.99 15.29
N SER A 190 9.88 3.71 16.35
CA SER A 190 8.49 3.81 16.81
C SER A 190 7.61 4.58 15.82
N LEU A 191 8.12 5.69 15.27
CA LEU A 191 7.41 6.50 14.27
C LEU A 191 7.25 5.73 12.95
N ILE A 192 8.28 5.00 12.54
CA ILE A 192 8.26 4.13 11.37
C ILE A 192 7.21 3.03 11.56
N LEU A 193 7.21 2.32 12.69
CA LEU A 193 6.23 1.27 12.98
C LEU A 193 4.79 1.81 13.01
N LEU A 194 4.58 3.01 13.56
CA LEU A 194 3.29 3.69 13.53
C LEU A 194 2.84 3.94 12.07
N VAL A 195 3.70 4.55 11.26
CA VAL A 195 3.42 4.83 9.85
C VAL A 195 3.14 3.53 9.09
N GLU A 196 3.96 2.50 9.28
CA GLU A 196 3.77 1.19 8.64
C GLU A 196 2.46 0.52 9.04
N GLY A 197 2.06 0.60 10.30
CA GLY A 197 0.81 0.02 10.79
C GLY A 197 -0.41 0.61 10.08
N PHE A 198 -0.49 1.94 10.00
CA PHE A 198 -1.57 2.61 9.28
C PHE A 198 -1.48 2.40 7.76
N ALA A 199 -0.26 2.43 7.19
CA ALA A 199 -0.04 2.13 5.79
C ALA A 199 -0.50 0.72 5.42
N MET A 200 -0.18 -0.29 6.24
CA MET A 200 -0.59 -1.68 6.02
C MET A 200 -2.11 -1.82 5.92
N LEU A 201 -2.84 -1.18 6.84
CA LEU A 201 -4.30 -1.20 6.85
C LEU A 201 -4.88 -0.48 5.62
N SER A 202 -4.35 0.69 5.27
CA SER A 202 -4.78 1.43 4.07
C SER A 202 -4.49 0.67 2.78
N ILE A 203 -3.33 0.01 2.67
CA ILE A 203 -2.97 -0.84 1.53
C ILE A 203 -3.94 -2.03 1.44
N ALA A 204 -4.19 -2.70 2.56
CA ALA A 204 -5.07 -3.88 2.60
C ALA A 204 -6.47 -3.55 2.09
N VAL A 205 -7.05 -2.47 2.63
CA VAL A 205 -8.38 -2.01 2.22
C VAL A 205 -8.36 -1.52 0.78
N THR A 206 -7.34 -0.76 0.35
CA THR A 206 -7.27 -0.25 -1.02
C THR A 206 -7.24 -1.39 -2.04
N LEU A 207 -6.40 -2.40 -1.83
CA LEU A 207 -6.29 -3.56 -2.72
C LEU A 207 -7.56 -4.42 -2.71
N HIS A 208 -8.15 -4.64 -1.53
CA HIS A 208 -9.44 -5.34 -1.42
C HIS A 208 -10.55 -4.59 -2.15
N THR A 209 -10.60 -3.26 -2.01
CA THR A 209 -11.60 -2.41 -2.66
C THR A 209 -11.41 -2.37 -4.17
N LEU A 210 -10.17 -2.33 -4.65
CA LEU A 210 -9.85 -2.47 -6.08
C LEU A 210 -10.36 -3.79 -6.65
N PHE A 211 -10.29 -4.88 -5.88
CA PHE A 211 -10.88 -6.16 -6.26
C PHE A 211 -12.42 -6.13 -6.23
N ALA A 212 -13.00 -5.56 -5.17
CA ALA A 212 -14.44 -5.49 -4.98
C ALA A 212 -15.15 -4.58 -5.99
N GLY A 213 -14.44 -3.61 -6.58
CA GLY A 213 -14.97 -2.64 -7.54
C GLY A 213 -15.52 -1.38 -6.86
N THR A 214 -16.37 -0.64 -7.58
CA THR A 214 -16.96 0.61 -7.08
C THR A 214 -17.96 0.37 -5.95
N PRO A 215 -17.83 1.09 -4.81
CA PRO A 215 -18.90 1.17 -3.82
C PRO A 215 -20.17 1.71 -4.47
N ARG A 216 -21.32 1.25 -4.00
CA ARG A 216 -22.64 1.79 -4.40
C ARG A 216 -22.82 3.19 -3.84
N PHE A 217 -22.17 4.19 -4.42
CA PHE A 217 -22.46 5.59 -4.11
C PHE A 217 -23.78 5.99 -4.78
N GLY A 218 -24.88 5.88 -4.02
CA GLY A 218 -26.19 6.41 -4.42
C GLY A 218 -27.14 5.40 -5.05
N GLY A 219 -27.64 4.46 -4.25
CA GLY A 219 -28.91 3.77 -4.50
C GLY A 219 -29.87 4.13 -3.37
N GLY A 220 -30.88 4.94 -3.68
CA GLY A 220 -31.83 5.48 -2.71
C GLY A 220 -32.54 4.43 -1.85
N ALA A 221 -32.82 4.83 -0.61
CA ALA A 221 -34.09 4.53 0.02
C ALA A 221 -34.91 5.82 -0.03
#